data_AF-A0A8J3B649-F1
#
_entry.id   AF-A0A8J3B649-F1
#
_cell.length_a   1.000
_cell.length_b   1.000
_cell.length_c   1.000
_cell.angle_alpha   90.00
_cell.angle_beta   90.00
_cell.angle_gamma   90.00
#
_symmetry.space_group_name_H-M   'P 1'
#
loop_
_entity.id
_entity.type
_entity.pdbx_description
1 polymer ?
#
loop_
_entity_poly.entity_id
_entity_poly.type
_entity_poly.pdbx_seq_one_letter_code
_entity_poly.pdbx_strand_id
1 'polypeptide(L)'
;MADPENPIARLRPGGRGNPTPRPRRPAPGAKRDSDTPQADPRTLVREWHAMTPTERRTAWVELVDWVTWLHDRYELATEHRLPHCWPQHPGLIEELWALKAWRHEIYTSTAPSGQAARYWHSELRIVLQNAATAYAQPCRAGHRAPGKADQAAPNAELRGRWLSADPLAAVPANLISASAEQTRGGQSVPDAVIHDALHRGDARPLGQQVADFIHYDGFWWTPEDGAGMWLQISDPVFAADLDRSAERLAEADHAVEQAQQSRTRSSRQDWR
;
A
#
# COMPACT_ATOMS: atom_id res chain seq x y z
N MET A 1 51.50 -42.51 9.60
CA MET A 1 51.10 -43.83 9.08
C MET A 1 51.05 -44.78 10.27
N ALA A 2 49.87 -44.93 10.87
CA ALA A 2 49.54 -45.95 11.89
C ALA A 2 48.02 -45.87 12.16
N ASP A 3 47.31 -46.95 11.87
CA ASP A 3 46.15 -47.41 12.64
C ASP A 3 46.74 -48.25 13.81
N PRO A 4 46.11 -48.41 15.00
CA PRO A 4 45.02 -49.41 15.07
C PRO A 4 44.01 -49.30 16.26
N GLU A 5 43.03 -50.20 16.21
CA GLU A 5 42.30 -50.90 17.30
C GLU A 5 40.95 -50.39 17.83
N ASN A 6 39.97 -51.27 17.61
CA ASN A 6 38.66 -51.44 18.22
C ASN A 6 38.77 -52.32 19.49
N PRO A 7 37.88 -52.19 20.48
CA PRO A 7 37.32 -53.42 21.04
C PRO A 7 35.79 -53.41 21.26
N ILE A 8 35.21 -54.56 20.90
CA ILE A 8 33.84 -55.00 21.16
C ILE A 8 33.68 -55.39 22.64
N ALA A 9 32.56 -55.01 23.26
CA ALA A 9 32.01 -55.72 24.42
C ALA A 9 30.50 -55.95 24.25
N ARG A 10 30.11 -57.23 24.22
CA ARG A 10 28.73 -57.72 24.33
C ARG A 10 28.38 -57.92 25.82
N LEU A 11 27.12 -57.68 26.21
CA LEU A 11 26.17 -58.66 26.80
C LEU A 11 25.07 -57.99 27.66
N ARG A 12 23.82 -58.34 27.31
CA ARG A 12 22.54 -58.21 28.06
C ARG A 12 22.52 -59.19 29.26
N PRO A 13 21.64 -59.09 30.30
CA PRO A 13 20.15 -59.03 30.25
C PRO A 13 19.55 -58.06 31.32
N GLY A 14 18.27 -57.77 31.54
CA GLY A 14 16.93 -58.24 31.15
C GLY A 14 15.97 -57.79 32.27
N GLY A 15 14.75 -57.30 32.00
CA GLY A 15 13.73 -57.13 33.06
C GLY A 15 12.70 -56.00 32.94
N ARG A 16 11.54 -56.33 32.33
CA ARG A 16 10.13 -56.00 32.64
C ARG A 16 9.68 -54.54 32.93
N GLY A 17 8.62 -54.10 32.22
CA GLY A 17 7.74 -53.02 32.69
C GLY A 17 6.70 -52.45 31.69
N ASN A 18 5.66 -53.23 31.37
CA ASN A 18 4.26 -52.86 31.02
C ASN A 18 3.87 -51.90 29.85
N PRO A 19 2.61 -52.03 29.33
CA PRO A 19 2.25 -51.67 27.96
C PRO A 19 1.60 -50.28 27.84
N THR A 20 1.87 -49.58 26.75
CA THR A 20 1.13 -48.36 26.34
C THR A 20 0.27 -48.61 25.09
N PRO A 21 -0.89 -47.95 24.99
CA PRO A 21 -1.99 -48.37 24.13
C PRO A 21 -1.84 -47.85 22.69
N ARG A 22 -2.34 -48.64 21.74
CA ARG A 22 -2.53 -48.25 20.34
C ARG A 22 -3.31 -46.93 20.22
N PRO A 23 -2.95 -46.03 19.28
CA PRO A 23 -3.74 -44.84 19.02
C PRO A 23 -5.09 -45.22 18.38
N ARG A 24 -6.18 -44.78 19.02
CA ARG A 24 -7.54 -44.80 18.50
C ARG A 24 -7.65 -43.83 17.33
N ARG A 25 -8.18 -44.33 16.21
CA ARG A 25 -8.56 -43.56 15.02
C ARG A 25 -9.82 -42.72 15.33
N PRO A 26 -9.82 -41.39 15.17
CA PRO A 26 -11.06 -40.60 15.27
C PRO A 26 -11.90 -40.69 13.99
N ALA A 27 -13.21 -40.74 14.17
CA ALA A 27 -14.24 -40.72 13.13
C ALA A 27 -14.43 -39.31 12.51
N PRO A 28 -14.98 -39.20 11.28
CA PRO A 28 -15.14 -37.94 10.57
C PRO A 28 -16.42 -37.22 11.01
N GLY A 29 -16.30 -35.97 11.43
CA GLY A 29 -17.46 -35.18 11.84
C GLY A 29 -17.12 -33.96 12.66
N ALA A 30 -16.31 -33.05 12.11
CA ALA A 30 -16.24 -31.68 12.60
C ALA A 30 -16.56 -30.76 11.43
N LYS A 31 -17.59 -29.94 11.62
CA LYS A 31 -18.09 -28.95 10.69
C LYS A 31 -16.93 -28.10 10.18
N ARG A 32 -16.75 -28.04 8.85
CA ARG A 32 -15.96 -27.00 8.22
C ARG A 32 -16.78 -25.73 8.37
N ASP A 33 -16.45 -24.95 9.40
CA ASP A 33 -16.74 -23.53 9.34
C ASP A 33 -16.04 -23.01 8.09
N SER A 34 -16.84 -22.37 7.28
CA SER A 34 -16.52 -21.82 5.97
C SER A 34 -15.25 -21.02 6.06
N ASP A 35 -14.19 -21.59 5.49
CA ASP A 35 -12.96 -20.90 5.15
C ASP A 35 -13.36 -19.86 4.10
N THR A 36 -13.60 -18.63 4.56
CA THR A 36 -13.69 -17.45 3.71
C THR A 36 -12.36 -16.73 3.82
N PRO A 37 -11.39 -16.95 2.90
CA PRO A 37 -10.27 -16.05 2.78
C PRO A 37 -10.79 -14.79 2.07
N GLN A 38 -11.12 -13.78 2.86
CA GLN A 38 -11.32 -12.41 2.41
C GLN A 38 -10.36 -11.56 3.25
N ALA A 39 -9.29 -10.96 2.70
CA ALA A 39 -9.26 -10.15 1.49
C ALA A 39 -7.90 -10.14 0.72
N ASP A 40 -7.99 -9.86 -0.59
CA ASP A 40 -7.05 -9.08 -1.45
C ASP A 40 -7.43 -7.56 -1.29
N PRO A 41 -6.67 -6.48 -1.64
CA PRO A 41 -5.44 -6.35 -2.44
C PRO A 41 -4.39 -5.31 -1.98
N ARG A 42 -3.13 -5.47 -2.44
CA ARG A 42 -1.97 -4.59 -2.22
C ARG A 42 -1.61 -4.39 -0.75
N THR A 43 -0.49 -4.95 -0.32
CA THR A 43 0.10 -4.67 1.00
C THR A 43 0.35 -3.17 1.11
N LEU A 44 -0.59 -2.43 1.70
CA LEU A 44 -0.43 -1.00 1.93
C LEU A 44 0.81 -0.83 2.81
N VAL A 45 1.86 -0.22 2.27
CA VAL A 45 3.00 0.20 3.07
C VAL A 45 2.48 1.12 4.15
N ARG A 46 2.49 0.65 5.40
CA ARG A 46 2.11 1.46 6.55
C ARG A 46 3.25 2.41 6.86
N GLU A 47 2.95 3.70 6.96
CA GLU A 47 3.88 4.72 7.44
C GLU A 47 4.35 4.39 8.86
N TRP A 48 5.63 4.59 9.15
CA TRP A 48 6.23 4.11 10.40
C TRP A 48 5.62 4.79 11.63
N HIS A 49 5.35 6.10 11.55
CA HIS A 49 4.69 6.86 12.61
C HIS A 49 3.26 6.39 12.88
N ALA A 50 2.56 5.85 11.88
CA ALA A 50 1.18 5.38 11.98
C ALA A 50 1.07 3.96 12.58
N MET A 51 2.18 3.23 12.72
CA MET A 51 2.20 1.91 13.36
C MET A 51 1.91 1.97 14.85
N THR A 52 1.19 0.96 15.35
CA THR A 52 1.06 0.69 16.77
C THR A 52 2.43 0.34 17.40
N PRO A 53 2.60 0.48 18.72
CA PRO A 53 3.85 0.12 19.40
C PRO A 53 4.28 -1.35 19.21
N THR A 54 3.34 -2.27 19.01
CA THR A 54 3.65 -3.70 18.79
C THR A 54 4.09 -3.96 17.36
N GLU A 55 3.41 -3.37 16.37
CA GLU A 55 3.83 -3.43 14.96
C GLU A 55 5.23 -2.83 14.80
N ARG A 56 5.46 -1.65 15.39
CA ARG A 56 6.76 -0.97 15.31
C ARG A 56 7.89 -1.80 15.91
N ARG A 57 7.67 -2.50 17.03
CA ARG A 57 8.67 -3.41 17.63
C ARG A 57 9.02 -4.57 16.71
N THR A 58 8.03 -5.13 16.02
CA THR A 58 8.24 -6.23 15.07
C THR A 58 8.98 -5.71 13.83
N ALA A 59 8.48 -4.63 13.23
CA ALA A 59 9.08 -3.96 12.08
C ALA A 59 10.51 -3.49 12.35
N TRP A 60 10.83 -3.11 13.59
CA TRP A 60 12.16 -2.66 14.00
C TRP A 60 13.22 -3.75 13.86
N VAL A 61 12.91 -4.98 14.27
CA VAL A 61 13.86 -6.10 14.13
C VAL A 61 14.15 -6.33 12.64
N GLU A 62 13.09 -6.39 11.82
CA GLU A 62 13.26 -6.57 10.37
C GLU A 62 14.02 -5.41 9.72
N LEU A 63 13.80 -4.19 10.18
CA LEU A 63 14.48 -3.01 9.67
C LEU A 63 15.96 -3.04 10.04
N VAL A 64 16.30 -3.38 11.29
CA VAL A 64 17.70 -3.53 11.73
C VAL A 64 18.43 -4.61 10.93
N ASP A 65 17.81 -5.77 10.73
CA ASP A 65 18.42 -6.85 9.94
C ASP A 65 18.64 -6.42 8.48
N TRP A 66 17.66 -5.73 7.90
CA TRP A 66 17.76 -5.23 6.54
C TRP A 66 18.79 -4.10 6.38
N VAL A 67 18.87 -3.17 7.34
CA VAL A 67 19.88 -2.10 7.34
C VAL A 67 21.28 -2.70 7.52
N THR A 68 21.44 -3.74 8.33
CA THR A 68 22.70 -4.49 8.45
C THR A 68 23.12 -5.05 7.09
N TRP A 69 22.21 -5.75 6.40
CA TRP A 69 22.46 -6.23 5.05
C TRP A 69 22.83 -5.10 4.08
N LEU A 70 22.11 -3.97 4.15
CA LEU A 70 22.36 -2.82 3.29
C LEU A 70 23.76 -2.22 3.57
N HIS A 71 24.11 -2.11 4.83
CA HIS A 71 25.39 -1.57 5.29
C HIS A 71 26.56 -2.38 4.75
N ASP A 72 26.47 -3.70 4.79
CA ASP A 72 27.50 -4.60 4.30
C ASP A 72 27.50 -4.66 2.77
N ARG A 73 26.33 -4.79 2.13
CA ARG A 73 26.20 -5.00 0.68
C ARG A 73 26.60 -3.77 -0.15
N TYR A 74 26.48 -2.59 0.43
CA TYR A 74 26.79 -1.29 -0.20
C TYR A 74 27.97 -0.57 0.46
N GLU A 75 28.70 -1.26 1.35
CA GLU A 75 29.91 -0.74 1.99
C GLU A 75 29.70 0.61 2.69
N LEU A 76 28.57 0.77 3.38
CA LEU A 76 28.15 2.07 3.94
C LEU A 76 29.00 2.53 5.13
N ALA A 77 29.83 1.64 5.67
CA ALA A 77 30.88 1.97 6.64
C ALA A 77 31.89 2.97 6.06
N THR A 78 32.21 2.83 4.77
CA THR A 78 33.16 3.67 4.06
C THR A 78 32.63 5.09 4.03
N GLU A 79 33.45 6.04 4.47
CA GLU A 79 33.10 7.47 4.53
C GLU A 79 31.89 7.80 5.41
N HIS A 80 31.44 6.87 6.27
CA HIS A 80 30.21 6.97 7.08
C HIS A 80 29.00 7.48 6.28
N ARG A 81 28.73 6.87 5.13
CA ARG A 81 27.59 7.22 4.26
C ARG A 81 26.24 7.01 4.94
N LEU A 82 26.17 6.02 5.83
CA LEU A 82 25.09 5.90 6.79
C LEU A 82 25.67 6.07 8.21
N PRO A 83 25.20 7.03 9.01
CA PRO A 83 25.77 7.24 10.34
C PRO A 83 25.35 6.12 11.31
N HIS A 84 26.23 5.73 12.24
CA HIS A 84 25.91 4.75 13.28
C HIS A 84 24.75 5.19 14.20
N CYS A 85 24.51 6.49 14.28
CA CYS A 85 23.38 7.07 15.00
C CYS A 85 22.06 7.07 14.21
N TRP A 86 21.98 6.42 13.04
CA TRP A 86 20.73 6.29 12.28
C TRP A 86 19.50 5.89 13.13
N PRO A 87 19.61 5.03 14.16
CA PRO A 87 18.45 4.67 14.98
C PRO A 87 17.91 5.82 15.83
N GLN A 88 18.67 6.90 15.99
CA GLN A 88 18.28 8.10 16.74
C GLN A 88 17.63 9.17 15.85
N HIS A 89 17.46 8.90 14.54
CA HIS A 89 16.91 9.85 13.58
C HIS A 89 15.55 9.38 13.04
N PRO A 90 14.42 9.86 13.60
CA PRO A 90 13.07 9.42 13.18
C PRO A 90 12.79 9.60 11.69
N GLY A 91 13.23 10.71 11.08
CA GLY A 91 13.07 10.94 9.63
C GLY A 91 13.83 9.91 8.79
N LEU A 92 15.06 9.57 9.18
CA LEU A 92 15.85 8.55 8.50
C LEU A 92 15.25 7.14 8.67
N ILE A 93 14.60 6.87 9.80
CA ILE A 93 13.87 5.60 10.01
C ILE A 93 12.70 5.48 9.02
N GLU A 94 11.92 6.54 8.83
CA GLU A 94 10.81 6.58 7.85
C GLU A 94 11.33 6.31 6.42
N GLU A 95 12.39 7.00 6.01
CA GLU A 95 13.00 6.84 4.68
C GLU A 95 13.50 5.41 4.45
N LEU A 96 14.24 4.85 5.42
CA LEU A 96 14.77 3.48 5.34
C LEU A 96 13.65 2.43 5.33
N TRP A 97 12.58 2.65 6.12
CA TRP A 97 11.44 1.75 6.14
C TRP A 97 10.70 1.73 4.80
N ALA A 98 10.41 2.91 4.24
CA ALA A 98 9.78 3.03 2.92
C ALA A 98 10.63 2.35 1.83
N LEU A 99 11.96 2.55 1.87
CA LEU A 99 12.88 1.96 0.91
C LEU A 99 12.96 0.43 1.03
N LYS A 100 12.91 -0.12 2.25
CA LYS A 100 12.79 -1.57 2.49
C LYS A 100 11.49 -2.11 1.92
N ALA A 101 10.37 -1.45 2.21
CA ALA A 101 9.04 -1.88 1.78
C ALA A 101 8.94 -1.91 0.24
N TRP A 102 9.40 -0.86 -0.43
CA TRP A 102 9.41 -0.82 -1.89
C TRP A 102 10.32 -1.89 -2.50
N ARG A 103 11.48 -2.16 -1.89
CA ARG A 103 12.32 -3.30 -2.31
C ARG A 103 11.54 -4.61 -2.21
N HIS A 104 10.86 -4.83 -1.08
CA HIS A 104 10.09 -6.05 -0.89
C HIS A 104 9.06 -6.22 -2.00
N GLU A 105 8.24 -5.19 -2.27
CA GLU A 105 7.25 -5.19 -3.36
C GLU A 105 7.84 -5.55 -4.72
N ILE A 106 8.98 -4.94 -5.09
CA ILE A 106 9.63 -5.19 -6.38
C ILE A 106 10.04 -6.66 -6.52
N TYR A 107 10.66 -7.22 -5.47
CA TYR A 107 11.30 -8.53 -5.52
C TYR A 107 10.37 -9.70 -5.12
N THR A 108 9.21 -9.42 -4.52
CA THR A 108 8.17 -10.43 -4.24
C THR A 108 6.98 -10.36 -5.20
N SER A 109 6.99 -9.41 -6.14
CA SER A 109 5.99 -9.32 -7.22
C SER A 109 5.94 -10.60 -8.06
N THR A 110 4.72 -10.97 -8.47
CA THR A 110 4.46 -12.07 -9.42
C THR A 110 4.91 -11.73 -10.85
N ALA A 111 5.16 -10.45 -11.14
CA ALA A 111 5.68 -9.94 -12.40
C ALA A 111 6.81 -8.92 -12.12
N PRO A 112 8.02 -9.38 -11.74
CA PRO A 112 9.10 -8.49 -11.36
C PRO A 112 9.57 -7.65 -12.55
N SER A 113 9.80 -6.35 -12.30
CA SER A 113 10.28 -5.40 -13.31
C SER A 113 11.72 -4.99 -13.05
N GLY A 114 12.61 -5.28 -14.00
CA GLY A 114 14.01 -4.82 -13.94
C GLY A 114 14.15 -3.29 -13.93
N GLN A 115 13.18 -2.56 -14.51
CA GLN A 115 13.17 -1.10 -14.45
C GLN A 115 12.82 -0.60 -13.04
N ALA A 116 11.83 -1.21 -12.38
CA ALA A 116 11.52 -0.88 -10.99
C ALA A 116 12.72 -1.14 -10.07
N ALA A 117 13.42 -2.26 -10.26
CA ALA A 117 14.66 -2.54 -9.53
C ALA A 117 15.75 -1.48 -9.76
N ARG A 118 15.94 -1.02 -11.01
CA ARG A 118 16.89 0.06 -11.33
C ARG A 118 16.50 1.39 -10.66
N TYR A 119 15.21 1.74 -10.68
CA TYR A 119 14.73 2.95 -10.01
C TYR A 119 14.93 2.89 -8.50
N TRP A 120 14.67 1.74 -7.89
CA TRP A 120 14.96 1.54 -6.48
C TRP A 120 16.43 1.81 -6.10
N HIS A 121 17.38 1.36 -6.93
CA HIS A 121 18.81 1.67 -6.71
C HIS A 121 19.16 3.16 -6.87
N SER A 122 18.41 3.90 -7.70
CA SER A 122 18.60 5.35 -7.82
C SER A 122 18.11 6.08 -6.58
N GLU A 123 16.92 5.74 -6.08
CA GLU A 123 16.39 6.32 -4.84
C GLU A 123 17.23 5.94 -3.61
N LEU A 124 17.73 4.70 -3.54
CA LEU A 124 18.70 4.31 -2.50
C LEU A 124 19.89 5.27 -2.46
N ARG A 125 20.46 5.65 -3.62
CA ARG A 125 21.59 6.58 -3.66
C ARG A 125 21.20 7.97 -3.19
N ILE A 126 19.98 8.44 -3.47
CA ILE A 126 19.48 9.73 -3.00
C ILE A 126 19.32 9.72 -1.47
N VAL A 127 18.68 8.69 -0.92
CA VAL A 127 18.52 8.52 0.53
C VAL A 127 19.88 8.47 1.23
N LEU A 128 20.84 7.72 0.69
CA LEU A 128 22.20 7.65 1.27
C LEU A 128 22.96 8.97 1.16
N GLN A 129 22.80 9.71 0.06
CA GLN A 129 23.40 11.04 -0.08
C GLN A 129 22.83 12.01 0.96
N ASN A 130 21.51 11.98 1.17
CA ASN A 130 20.83 12.77 2.20
C ASN A 130 21.23 12.33 3.61
N ALA A 131 21.35 11.02 3.86
CA ALA A 131 21.84 10.46 5.11
C ALA A 131 23.23 11.03 5.46
N ALA A 132 24.13 11.07 4.47
CA ALA A 132 25.47 11.60 4.64
C ALA A 132 25.48 13.11 4.92
N THR A 133 24.71 13.92 4.18
CA THR A 133 24.76 15.38 4.27
C THR A 133 23.93 15.95 5.41
N ALA A 134 22.68 15.50 5.58
CA ALA A 134 21.74 16.06 6.54
C ALA A 134 21.93 15.50 7.96
N TYR A 135 22.38 14.25 8.09
CA TYR A 135 22.47 13.57 9.38
C TYR A 135 23.92 13.29 9.80
N ALA A 136 24.72 12.65 8.93
CA ALA A 136 26.06 12.22 9.33
C ALA A 136 27.03 13.38 9.59
N GLN A 137 27.00 14.44 8.77
CA GLN A 137 27.87 15.62 8.97
C GLN A 137 27.65 16.30 10.33
N PRO A 138 26.41 16.70 10.72
CA PRO A 138 26.17 17.25 12.06
C PRO A 138 26.53 16.28 13.20
N CYS A 139 26.29 14.98 13.01
CA CYS A 139 26.54 13.99 14.06
C CYS A 139 28.02 13.79 14.36
N ARG A 140 28.92 13.97 13.38
CA ARG A 140 30.38 13.94 13.59
C ARG A 140 30.88 15.06 14.49
N ALA A 141 30.21 16.22 14.47
CA ALA A 141 30.54 17.35 15.34
C ALA A 141 30.02 17.19 16.78
N GLY A 142 29.30 16.10 17.07
CA GLY A 142 28.69 15.79 18.36
C GLY A 142 27.19 15.54 18.21
N HIS A 143 26.75 14.30 18.49
CA HIS A 143 25.35 13.94 18.37
C HIS A 143 24.50 14.75 19.36
N ARG A 144 23.53 15.49 18.82
CA ARG A 144 22.56 16.27 19.60
C ARG A 144 21.16 15.84 19.19
N ALA A 145 20.39 15.36 20.16
CA ALA A 145 18.97 15.14 19.93
C ALA A 145 18.29 16.48 19.58
N PRO A 146 17.32 16.51 18.65
CA PRO A 146 16.58 17.73 18.36
C PRO A 146 15.97 18.28 19.66
N GLY A 147 16.17 19.58 19.92
CA GLY A 147 15.64 20.21 21.12
C GLY A 147 14.12 20.27 21.06
N LYS A 148 13.44 20.22 22.22
CA LYS A 148 11.98 20.41 22.26
C LYS A 148 11.52 21.73 21.63
N ALA A 149 12.38 22.76 21.64
CA ALA A 149 12.12 24.06 21.02
C ALA A 149 12.11 24.00 19.48
N ASP A 150 12.81 23.03 18.89
CA ASP A 150 12.88 22.83 17.43
C ASP A 150 11.67 22.03 16.91
N GLN A 151 10.87 21.43 17.80
CA GLN A 151 9.70 20.64 17.43
C GLN A 151 8.49 21.54 17.19
N ALA A 152 7.87 21.41 16.03
CA ALA A 152 6.71 22.22 15.68
C ALA A 152 5.45 21.87 16.47
N ALA A 153 5.18 20.58 16.72
CA ALA A 153 3.96 20.14 17.40
C ALA A 153 3.71 20.82 18.77
N PRO A 154 4.69 20.91 19.69
CA PRO A 154 4.53 21.63 20.95
C PRO A 154 4.70 23.16 20.83
N ASN A 155 5.19 23.68 19.70
CA ASN A 155 5.44 25.11 19.52
C ASN A 155 4.18 25.82 19.01
N ALA A 156 3.36 26.33 19.95
CA ALA A 156 2.10 26.99 19.64
C ALA A 156 2.26 28.24 18.77
N GLU A 157 3.33 29.02 18.97
CA GLU A 157 3.60 30.22 18.18
C GLU A 157 3.90 29.86 16.71
N LEU A 158 4.80 28.89 16.49
CA LEU A 158 5.13 28.42 15.15
C LEU A 158 3.91 27.83 14.43
N ARG A 159 3.12 27.02 15.14
CA ARG A 159 1.87 26.46 14.60
C ARG A 159 0.85 27.55 14.28
N GLY A 160 0.71 28.55 15.15
CA GLY A 160 -0.16 29.69 14.92
C GLY A 160 0.22 30.43 13.64
N ARG A 161 1.51 30.69 13.44
CA ARG A 161 2.03 31.28 12.20
C ARG A 161 1.67 30.45 10.96
N TRP A 162 1.86 29.14 10.99
CA TRP A 162 1.51 28.26 9.86
C TRP A 162 0.02 28.22 9.57
N LEU A 163 -0.82 28.14 10.61
CA LEU A 163 -2.28 28.15 10.45
C LEU A 163 -2.82 29.50 9.96
N SER A 164 -2.13 30.59 10.27
CA SER A 164 -2.47 31.93 9.79
C SER A 164 -1.93 32.26 8.39
N ALA A 165 -1.06 31.41 7.83
CA ALA A 165 -0.53 31.63 6.49
C ALA A 165 -1.64 31.45 5.46
N ASP A 166 -1.66 32.30 4.43
CA ASP A 166 -2.60 32.17 3.32
C ASP A 166 -2.19 30.95 2.46
N PRO A 167 -2.99 29.87 2.43
CA PRO A 167 -2.67 28.67 1.65
C PRO A 167 -2.78 28.92 0.12
N LEU A 168 -3.41 30.03 -0.29
CA LEU A 168 -3.54 30.44 -1.68
C LEU A 168 -2.52 31.53 -2.06
N ALA A 169 -1.61 31.87 -1.16
CA ALA A 169 -0.53 32.79 -1.46
C ALA A 169 0.22 32.33 -2.72
N ALA A 170 0.36 33.25 -3.68
CA ALA A 170 0.98 33.02 -4.99
C ALA A 170 0.19 32.10 -5.97
N VAL A 171 -1.04 31.70 -5.67
CA VAL A 171 -1.93 31.08 -6.67
C VAL A 171 -2.59 32.20 -7.50
N PRO A 172 -2.42 32.21 -8.84
CA PRO A 172 -3.07 33.19 -9.69
C PRO A 172 -4.60 33.19 -9.54
N ALA A 173 -5.20 34.37 -9.39
CA ALA A 173 -6.64 34.53 -9.14
C ALA A 173 -7.52 33.86 -10.20
N ASN A 174 -7.07 33.80 -11.45
CA ASN A 174 -7.79 33.12 -12.53
C ASN A 174 -7.89 31.60 -12.30
N LEU A 175 -6.91 30.96 -11.68
CA LEU A 175 -6.98 29.52 -11.35
C LEU A 175 -7.94 29.25 -10.18
N ILE A 176 -8.00 30.18 -9.22
CA ILE A 176 -8.94 30.13 -8.09
C ILE A 176 -10.37 30.30 -8.61
N SER A 177 -10.59 31.31 -9.46
CA SER A 177 -11.91 31.59 -10.04
C SER A 177 -12.39 30.47 -10.97
N ALA A 178 -11.53 29.92 -11.84
CA ALA A 178 -11.89 28.80 -12.70
C ALA A 178 -12.33 27.56 -11.90
N SER A 179 -11.63 27.26 -10.79
CA SER A 179 -12.03 26.17 -9.89
C SER A 179 -13.38 26.45 -9.21
N ALA A 180 -13.61 27.70 -8.78
CA ALA A 180 -14.87 28.10 -8.13
C ALA A 180 -16.06 28.20 -9.09
N GLU A 181 -15.83 28.52 -10.38
CA GLU A 181 -16.83 28.49 -11.45
C GLU A 181 -17.19 27.04 -11.83
N GLN A 182 -16.22 26.12 -11.83
CA GLN A 182 -16.47 24.68 -11.93
C GLN A 182 -17.43 24.18 -10.83
N THR A 183 -17.33 24.70 -9.60
CA THR A 183 -18.23 24.34 -8.50
C THR A 183 -19.58 25.07 -8.54
N ARG A 184 -19.65 26.31 -9.02
CA ARG A 184 -20.88 27.13 -8.99
C ARG A 184 -21.79 27.01 -10.21
N GLY A 185 -21.29 26.48 -11.33
CA GLY A 185 -22.05 26.40 -12.58
C GLY A 185 -22.93 25.15 -12.74
N GLY A 186 -22.74 24.11 -11.92
CA GLY A 186 -23.50 22.87 -12.03
C GLY A 186 -24.82 22.94 -11.28
N GLN A 187 -25.93 22.57 -11.93
CA GLN A 187 -27.14 22.23 -11.19
C GLN A 187 -26.80 21.12 -10.18
N SER A 188 -27.45 21.13 -9.02
CA SER A 188 -27.27 20.10 -8.02
C SER A 188 -28.59 19.40 -7.74
N VAL A 189 -28.54 18.08 -7.59
CA VAL A 189 -29.70 17.26 -7.24
C VAL A 189 -29.39 16.40 -6.01
N PRO A 190 -30.39 16.14 -5.13
CA PRO A 190 -30.20 15.22 -4.00
C PRO A 190 -29.88 13.80 -4.45
N ASP A 191 -29.10 13.06 -3.65
CA ASP A 191 -28.77 11.65 -3.88
C ASP A 191 -30.00 10.77 -4.13
N ALA A 192 -31.09 11.03 -3.41
CA ALA A 192 -32.36 10.33 -3.59
C ALA A 192 -32.90 10.40 -5.02
N VAL A 193 -32.69 11.51 -5.75
CA VAL A 193 -33.17 11.68 -7.13
C VAL A 193 -32.39 10.77 -8.07
N ILE A 194 -31.06 10.75 -7.93
CA ILE A 194 -30.18 9.92 -8.76
C ILE A 194 -30.37 8.44 -8.43
N HIS A 195 -30.51 8.10 -7.15
CA HIS A 195 -30.78 6.73 -6.71
C HIS A 195 -32.10 6.20 -7.29
N ASP A 196 -33.15 7.00 -7.24
CA ASP A 196 -34.46 6.67 -7.80
C ASP A 196 -34.44 6.56 -9.34
N ALA A 197 -33.67 7.43 -10.02
CA ALA A 197 -33.44 7.35 -11.46
C ALA A 197 -32.65 6.09 -11.87
N LEU A 198 -31.67 5.66 -11.08
CA LEU A 198 -30.95 4.41 -11.30
C LEU A 198 -31.88 3.19 -11.14
N HIS A 199 -32.74 3.19 -10.12
CA HIS A 199 -33.73 2.10 -9.93
C HIS A 199 -34.72 1.99 -11.08
N ARG A 200 -35.12 3.13 -11.66
CA ARG A 200 -35.99 3.16 -12.84
C ARG A 200 -35.28 2.82 -14.15
N GLY A 201 -33.95 2.90 -14.19
CA GLY A 201 -33.15 2.76 -15.41
C GLY A 201 -33.04 4.02 -16.26
N ASP A 202 -33.46 5.18 -15.74
CA ASP A 202 -33.36 6.49 -16.40
C ASP A 202 -31.95 7.10 -16.27
N ALA A 203 -31.16 6.62 -15.30
CA ALA A 203 -29.78 6.98 -15.09
C ALA A 203 -28.85 5.80 -15.36
N ARG A 204 -27.65 6.08 -15.87
CA ARG A 204 -26.62 5.05 -16.15
C ARG A 204 -25.28 5.43 -15.49
N PRO A 205 -24.62 4.53 -14.76
CA PRO A 205 -23.25 4.77 -14.29
C PRO A 205 -22.26 4.74 -15.46
N LEU A 206 -21.08 5.33 -15.27
CA LEU A 206 -20.00 5.33 -16.26
C LEU A 206 -19.51 3.91 -16.59
N GLY A 207 -19.51 3.02 -15.60
CA GLY A 207 -19.29 1.59 -15.79
C GLY A 207 -19.62 0.80 -14.53
N GLN A 208 -19.66 -0.54 -14.61
CA GLN A 208 -20.06 -1.38 -13.46
C GLN A 208 -19.18 -1.19 -12.21
N GLN A 209 -17.92 -0.77 -12.41
CA GLN A 209 -16.93 -0.57 -11.36
C GLN A 209 -16.67 0.91 -11.04
N VAL A 210 -17.25 1.83 -11.82
CA VAL A 210 -17.06 3.28 -11.67
C VAL A 210 -18.42 3.95 -11.55
N ALA A 211 -18.92 3.99 -10.32
CA ALA A 211 -20.24 4.54 -9.98
C ALA A 211 -20.20 6.03 -9.61
N ASP A 212 -19.01 6.61 -9.49
CA ASP A 212 -18.82 8.02 -9.09
C ASP A 212 -19.22 8.99 -10.20
N PHE A 213 -19.49 8.51 -11.41
CA PHE A 213 -20.01 9.32 -12.50
C PHE A 213 -21.28 8.68 -13.05
N ILE A 214 -22.37 9.46 -13.07
CA ILE A 214 -23.68 9.02 -13.53
C ILE A 214 -24.15 9.93 -14.65
N HIS A 215 -24.63 9.35 -15.73
CA HIS A 215 -25.30 10.07 -16.80
C HIS A 215 -26.80 10.02 -16.57
N TYR A 216 -27.42 11.18 -16.35
CA TYR A 216 -28.84 11.36 -16.07
C TYR A 216 -29.33 12.66 -16.70
N ASP A 217 -30.51 12.61 -17.34
CA ASP A 217 -31.15 13.75 -18.02
C ASP A 217 -30.25 14.48 -19.04
N GLY A 218 -29.39 13.72 -19.74
CA GLY A 218 -28.48 14.27 -20.76
C GLY A 218 -27.20 14.92 -20.21
N PHE A 219 -26.94 14.81 -18.91
CA PHE A 219 -25.75 15.36 -18.28
C PHE A 219 -25.02 14.33 -17.44
N TRP A 220 -23.72 14.56 -17.24
CA TRP A 220 -22.91 13.80 -16.29
C TRP A 220 -22.98 14.43 -14.91
N TRP A 221 -23.03 13.58 -13.89
CA TRP A 221 -23.17 13.94 -12.48
C TRP A 221 -22.09 13.23 -11.67
N THR A 222 -21.55 13.91 -10.65
CA THR A 222 -20.57 13.37 -9.71
C THR A 222 -21.04 13.60 -8.28
N PRO A 223 -20.81 12.68 -7.32
CA PRO A 223 -21.20 12.90 -5.94
C PRO A 223 -20.36 14.05 -5.34
N GLU A 224 -21.01 14.88 -4.52
CA GLU A 224 -20.35 15.86 -3.67
C GLU A 224 -20.00 15.21 -2.34
N ASP A 225 -18.70 15.24 -1.99
CA ASP A 225 -18.18 14.59 -0.80
C ASP A 225 -18.91 15.05 0.47
N GLY A 226 -19.63 14.11 1.11
CA GLY A 226 -20.25 14.32 2.42
C GLY A 226 -21.53 15.15 2.44
N ALA A 227 -22.03 15.64 1.31
CA ALA A 227 -23.23 16.48 1.24
C ALA A 227 -24.52 15.72 0.88
N GLY A 228 -24.42 14.48 0.38
CA GLY A 228 -25.59 13.73 -0.11
C GLY A 228 -26.23 14.36 -1.35
N MET A 229 -25.43 15.11 -2.11
CA MET A 229 -25.83 15.82 -3.31
C MET A 229 -24.97 15.34 -4.49
N TRP A 230 -25.52 15.46 -5.68
CA TRP A 230 -24.82 15.23 -6.94
C TRP A 230 -24.68 16.56 -7.66
N LEU A 231 -23.50 16.79 -8.24
CA LEU A 231 -23.17 17.99 -8.98
C LEU A 231 -23.12 17.69 -10.48
N GLN A 232 -23.83 18.51 -11.26
CA GLN A 232 -23.78 18.46 -12.71
C GLN A 232 -22.40 18.90 -13.19
N ILE A 233 -21.80 18.10 -14.07
CA ILE A 233 -20.57 18.43 -14.76
C ILE A 233 -20.90 19.40 -15.89
N SER A 234 -20.51 20.66 -15.72
CA SER A 234 -20.80 21.76 -16.64
C SER A 234 -19.72 21.98 -17.72
N ASP A 235 -18.53 21.37 -17.55
CA ASP A 235 -17.45 21.44 -18.53
C ASP A 235 -17.74 20.51 -19.73
N PRO A 236 -17.97 21.07 -20.94
CA PRO A 236 -18.32 20.26 -22.11
C PRO A 236 -17.17 19.39 -22.61
N VAL A 237 -15.91 19.78 -22.37
CA VAL A 237 -14.75 18.98 -22.78
C VAL A 237 -14.67 17.74 -21.91
N PHE A 238 -14.80 17.92 -20.59
CA PHE A 238 -14.78 16.83 -19.63
C PHE A 238 -15.99 15.89 -19.79
N ALA A 239 -17.18 16.43 -20.04
CA ALA A 239 -18.36 15.62 -20.37
C ALA A 239 -18.13 14.72 -21.61
N ALA A 240 -17.51 15.25 -22.67
CA ALA A 240 -17.18 14.48 -23.86
C ALA A 240 -16.10 13.40 -23.60
N ASP A 241 -15.18 13.63 -22.65
CA ASP A 241 -14.23 12.60 -22.20
C ASP A 241 -14.91 11.47 -21.44
N LEU A 242 -15.93 11.79 -20.64
CA LEU A 242 -16.75 10.79 -19.95
C LEU A 242 -17.57 9.95 -20.93
N ASP A 243 -18.13 10.55 -21.98
CA ASP A 243 -18.82 9.80 -23.05
C ASP A 243 -17.89 8.78 -23.72
N ARG A 244 -16.70 9.21 -24.15
CA ARG A 244 -15.68 8.32 -24.72
C ARG A 244 -15.25 7.21 -23.76
N SER A 245 -15.24 7.51 -22.46
CA SER A 245 -14.85 6.54 -21.44
C SER A 245 -15.97 5.52 -21.17
N ALA A 246 -17.23 5.96 -21.18
CA ALA A 246 -18.40 5.09 -21.09
C ALA A 246 -18.43 4.08 -22.25
N GLU A 247 -18.18 4.54 -23.48
CA GLU A 247 -18.12 3.68 -24.67
C GLU A 247 -17.04 2.60 -24.53
N ARG A 248 -15.81 3.00 -24.16
CA ARG A 248 -14.69 2.06 -23.97
C ARG A 248 -14.96 1.04 -22.86
N LEU A 249 -15.60 1.45 -21.77
CA LEU A 249 -15.97 0.55 -20.67
C LEU A 249 -17.05 -0.44 -21.10
N ALA A 250 -18.06 0.01 -21.84
CA ALA A 250 -19.09 -0.89 -22.39
C ALA A 250 -18.50 -1.92 -23.36
N GLU A 251 -17.55 -1.51 -24.21
CA GLU A 251 -16.81 -2.43 -25.10
C GLU A 251 -16.01 -3.47 -24.30
N ALA A 252 -15.32 -3.03 -23.23
CA ALA A 252 -14.55 -3.90 -22.37
C ALA A 252 -15.44 -4.91 -21.62
N ASP A 253 -16.56 -4.46 -21.04
CA ASP A 253 -17.51 -5.32 -20.34
C ASP A 253 -18.08 -6.39 -21.30
N HIS A 254 -18.47 -5.99 -22.51
CA HIS A 254 -18.97 -6.92 -23.52
C HIS A 254 -17.89 -7.93 -23.96
N ALA A 255 -16.63 -7.52 -24.08
CA ALA A 255 -15.52 -8.42 -24.38
C ALA A 255 -15.27 -9.44 -23.25
N VAL A 256 -15.39 -9.02 -21.98
CA VAL A 256 -15.28 -9.90 -20.81
C VAL A 256 -16.42 -10.93 -20.81
N GLU A 257 -17.66 -10.52 -21.04
CA GLU A 257 -18.82 -11.42 -21.11
C GLU A 257 -18.66 -12.46 -22.22
N GLN A 258 -18.24 -12.04 -23.42
CA GLN A 258 -17.98 -12.97 -24.54
C GLN A 258 -16.88 -13.98 -24.22
N ALA A 259 -15.81 -13.58 -23.53
CA ALA A 259 -14.74 -14.47 -23.11
C ALA A 259 -15.23 -15.50 -22.08
N GLN A 260 -16.07 -15.09 -21.13
CA GLN A 260 -16.66 -15.99 -20.11
C GLN A 260 -17.64 -17.00 -20.74
N GLN A 261 -18.48 -16.56 -21.68
CA GLN A 261 -19.40 -17.44 -22.42
C GLN A 261 -18.63 -18.47 -23.27
N SER A 262 -17.52 -18.06 -23.90
CA SER A 262 -16.68 -18.96 -24.69
C SER A 262 -16.01 -20.04 -23.83
N ARG A 263 -15.50 -19.66 -22.64
CA ARG A 263 -14.89 -20.60 -21.67
C ARG A 263 -15.89 -21.61 -21.12
N THR A 264 -17.09 -21.16 -20.73
CA THR A 264 -18.15 -22.04 -20.20
C THR A 264 -18.68 -23.01 -21.27
N ARG A 265 -18.76 -22.57 -22.52
CA ARG A 265 -19.19 -23.40 -23.65
C ARG A 265 -18.16 -24.44 -24.07
N SER A 266 -16.87 -24.10 -24.09
CA SER A 266 -15.77 -25.07 -24.29
C SER A 266 -15.77 -26.13 -23.19
N SER A 267 -15.89 -25.71 -21.92
CA SER A 267 -15.93 -26.63 -20.78
C SER A 267 -17.11 -27.61 -20.82
N ARG A 268 -18.25 -27.26 -21.44
CA ARG A 268 -19.39 -28.18 -21.61
C ARG A 268 -19.23 -29.18 -22.76
N GLN A 269 -18.35 -28.91 -23.73
CA GLN A 269 -18.09 -29.83 -24.84
C GLN A 269 -17.08 -30.92 -24.46
N ASP A 270 -16.20 -30.66 -23.49
CA ASP A 270 -15.19 -31.63 -23.01
C ASP A 270 -15.76 -32.76 -22.12
N TRP A 271 -17.06 -32.75 -21.81
CA TRP A 271 -17.75 -33.79 -21.00
C TRP A 271 -18.71 -34.68 -21.81
N ARG A 272 -18.63 -34.68 -23.15
CA ARG A 272 -19.39 -35.59 -24.03
C ARG A 272 -18.45 -36.49 -24.82
#